data_AF-A0A7Y5M8P9-F1
#
_entry.id   AF-A0A7Y5M8P9-F1
#
_cell.length_a   1.000
_cell.length_b   1.000
_cell.length_c   1.000
_cell.angle_alpha   90.00
_cell.angle_beta   90.00
_cell.angle_gamma   90.00
#
_symmetry.space_group_name_H-M   'P 1'
#
loop_
_entity.id
_entity.type
_entity.pdbx_description
1 polymer ?
#
loop_
_entity_poly.entity_id
_entity_poly.type
_entity_poly.pdbx_seq_one_letter_code
_entity_poly.pdbx_strand_id
1 'polypeptide(L)'
;GPLAVAWWARTGDLLPWAVVQLGGMLVVLALACLPQRPGAMALNLFAVIAWYGAAKLFEAADHAVFAATGQWVSGHTLKHLCAAGAALPVLTALRGAVTAPVQNGAPDESEEMGRACV
;
A
#
# COMPACT_ATOMS: atom_id res chain seq x y z
N GLY A 1 -10.04 -9.77 -12.62
CA GLY A 1 -11.23 -8.91 -12.61
C GLY A 1 -12.35 -9.51 -13.42
N PRO A 2 -12.46 -9.20 -14.73
CA PRO A 2 -13.58 -9.66 -15.57
C PRO A 2 -13.66 -11.19 -15.73
N LEU A 3 -12.50 -11.85 -15.88
CA LEU A 3 -12.42 -13.30 -15.97
C LEU A 3 -12.87 -14.01 -14.69
N ALA A 4 -12.56 -13.45 -13.52
CA ALA A 4 -13.02 -14.00 -12.24
C ALA A 4 -14.54 -13.84 -12.07
N VAL A 5 -15.11 -12.72 -12.53
CA VAL A 5 -16.58 -12.51 -12.55
C VAL A 5 -17.26 -13.48 -13.52
N ALA A 6 -16.69 -13.68 -14.71
CA ALA A 6 -17.21 -14.65 -15.67
C ALA A 6 -17.16 -16.09 -15.15
N TRP A 7 -16.09 -16.45 -14.43
CA TRP A 7 -15.96 -17.75 -13.78
C TRP A 7 -17.02 -17.94 -12.69
N TRP A 8 -17.15 -16.98 -11.78
CA TRP A 8 -18.17 -16.99 -10.74
C TRP A 8 -19.58 -17.08 -11.31
N ALA A 9 -19.90 -16.31 -12.35
CA ALA A 9 -21.22 -16.34 -12.99
C ALA A 9 -21.56 -17.72 -13.59
N ARG A 10 -20.55 -18.55 -13.92
CA ARG A 10 -20.76 -19.90 -14.44
C ARG A 10 -20.72 -21.01 -13.38
N THR A 11 -19.92 -20.84 -12.32
CA THR A 11 -19.60 -21.92 -11.37
C THR A 11 -20.08 -21.65 -9.95
N GLY A 12 -20.45 -20.41 -9.64
CA GLY A 12 -20.72 -19.94 -8.28
C GLY A 12 -19.47 -19.80 -7.42
N ASP A 13 -18.28 -20.14 -7.94
CA ASP A 13 -17.04 -20.16 -7.15
C ASP A 13 -16.36 -18.79 -7.11
N LEU A 14 -16.13 -18.30 -5.90
CA LEU A 14 -15.48 -17.03 -5.60
C LEU A 14 -13.97 -17.18 -5.34
N LEU A 15 -13.45 -18.41 -5.26
CA LEU A 15 -12.05 -18.68 -4.97
C LEU A 15 -11.07 -17.94 -5.88
N PRO A 16 -11.25 -17.89 -7.22
CA PRO A 16 -10.31 -17.15 -8.07
C PRO A 16 -10.23 -15.67 -7.74
N TRP A 17 -11.36 -15.06 -7.34
CA TRP A 17 -11.39 -13.67 -6.90
C TRP A 17 -10.72 -13.51 -5.53
N ALA A 18 -11.03 -14.39 -4.58
CA ALA A 18 -10.46 -14.36 -3.24
C ALA A 18 -8.93 -14.52 -3.26
N VAL A 19 -8.40 -15.42 -4.10
CA VAL A 19 -6.96 -15.63 -4.29
C VAL A 19 -6.28 -14.37 -4.81
N VAL A 20 -6.85 -13.70 -5.81
CA VAL A 20 -6.24 -12.47 -6.34
C VAL A 20 -6.27 -11.35 -5.30
N GLN A 21 -7.37 -11.19 -4.56
CA GLN A 21 -7.52 -10.14 -3.55
C GLN A 21 -6.64 -10.36 -2.32
N LEU A 22 -6.71 -11.56 -1.71
CA LEU A 22 -5.92 -11.88 -0.52
C LEU A 22 -4.46 -12.15 -0.87
N GLY A 23 -4.21 -12.90 -1.93
CA GLY A 23 -2.86 -13.20 -2.41
C GLY A 23 -2.10 -11.95 -2.82
N GLY A 24 -2.76 -11.02 -3.52
CA GLY A 24 -2.17 -9.71 -3.84
C GLY A 24 -1.76 -8.95 -2.58
N MET A 25 -2.58 -8.97 -1.53
CA MET A 25 -2.26 -8.24 -0.30
C MET A 25 -1.16 -8.92 0.54
N LEU A 26 -1.07 -10.25 0.50
CA LEU A 26 0.05 -10.99 1.08
C LEU A 26 1.37 -10.66 0.38
N VAL A 27 1.37 -10.47 -0.94
CA VAL A 27 2.56 -10.01 -1.68
C VAL A 27 2.97 -8.61 -1.22
N VAL A 28 2.01 -7.68 -1.06
CA VAL A 28 2.30 -6.33 -0.55
C VAL A 28 2.88 -6.39 0.88
N LEU A 29 2.37 -7.29 1.74
CA LEU A 29 2.91 -7.51 3.08
C LEU A 29 4.33 -8.10 3.04
N ALA A 30 4.59 -9.07 2.18
CA ALA A 30 5.93 -9.62 2.00
C ALA A 30 6.92 -8.54 1.53
N LEU A 31 6.49 -7.66 0.61
CA LEU A 31 7.25 -6.50 0.17
C LEU A 31 7.48 -5.49 1.30
N ALA A 32 6.52 -5.30 2.20
CA ALA A 32 6.69 -4.45 3.38
C ALA A 32 7.78 -4.97 4.34
N CYS A 33 7.91 -6.29 4.46
CA CYS A 33 8.92 -6.93 5.30
C CYS A 33 10.32 -6.95 4.67
N LEU A 34 10.43 -6.74 3.36
CA LEU A 34 11.72 -6.72 2.66
C LEU A 34 12.44 -5.38 2.91
N PRO A 35 13.79 -5.39 3.03
CA PRO A 35 14.56 -4.17 3.22
C PRO A 35 14.37 -3.23 2.02
N GLN A 36 14.15 -1.96 2.33
CA GLN A 36 14.01 -0.90 1.33
C GLN A 36 15.31 -0.77 0.54
N ARG A 37 15.21 -0.66 -0.78
CA ARG A 37 16.39 -0.48 -1.65
C ARG A 37 16.93 0.95 -1.52
N PRO A 38 18.25 1.17 -1.63
CA PRO A 38 18.83 2.51 -1.72
C PRO A 38 18.21 3.27 -2.91
N GLY A 39 17.74 4.50 -2.67
CA GLY A 39 17.05 5.31 -3.68
C GLY A 39 15.58 4.95 -3.93
N ALA A 40 15.02 3.98 -3.21
CA ALA A 40 13.58 3.70 -3.27
C ALA A 40 12.79 4.79 -2.56
N MET A 41 11.58 5.06 -3.07
CA MET A 41 10.61 5.92 -2.40
C MET A 41 10.27 5.34 -1.03
N ALA A 42 10.35 6.15 0.03
CA ALA A 42 10.12 5.77 1.43
C ALA A 42 8.62 5.50 1.72
N LEU A 43 8.03 4.59 0.96
CA LEU A 43 6.63 4.21 1.09
C LEU A 43 6.49 3.20 2.23
N ASN A 44 5.79 3.63 3.28
CA ASN A 44 5.46 2.74 4.39
C ASN A 44 4.31 1.79 3.98
N LEU A 45 4.67 0.64 3.40
CA LEU A 45 3.72 -0.39 2.99
C LEU A 45 2.93 -0.98 4.16
N PHE A 46 3.49 -1.02 5.38
CA PHE A 46 2.74 -1.43 6.57
C PHE A 46 1.58 -0.48 6.87
N ALA A 47 1.78 0.83 6.72
CA ALA A 47 0.71 1.81 6.90
C ALA A 47 -0.40 1.63 5.86
N VAL A 48 -0.04 1.34 4.60
CA VAL A 48 -1.01 1.05 3.53
C VAL A 48 -1.84 -0.20 3.86
N ILE A 49 -1.18 -1.27 4.32
CA ILE A 49 -1.86 -2.52 4.71
C ILE A 49 -2.76 -2.31 5.94
N ALA A 50 -2.32 -1.50 6.91
CA ALA A 50 -3.13 -1.19 8.09
C ALA A 50 -4.44 -0.46 7.71
N TRP A 51 -4.37 0.53 6.81
CA TRP A 51 -5.56 1.22 6.30
C TRP A 51 -6.51 0.29 5.55
N TYR A 52 -5.96 -0.64 4.74
CA TYR A 52 -6.77 -1.66 4.08
C TYR A 52 -7.43 -2.62 5.07
N GLY A 53 -6.69 -3.08 6.08
CA GLY A 53 -7.21 -3.95 7.14
C GLY A 53 -8.35 -3.27 7.90
N ALA A 54 -8.19 -1.99 8.23
CA ALA A 54 -9.25 -1.18 8.84
C ALA A 54 -10.48 -1.08 7.95
N ALA A 55 -10.32 -0.83 6.65
CA ALA A 55 -11.44 -0.79 5.70
C ALA A 55 -12.18 -2.14 5.62
N LYS A 56 -11.45 -3.26 5.59
CA LYS A 56 -12.04 -4.61 5.60
C LYS A 56 -12.76 -4.93 6.91
N LEU A 57 -12.23 -4.47 8.04
CA LEU A 57 -12.88 -4.63 9.33
C LEU A 57 -14.19 -3.84 9.41
N PHE A 58 -14.22 -2.60 8.92
CA PHE A 58 -15.46 -1.82 8.86
C PHE A 58 -16.48 -2.37 7.87
N GLU A 59 -16.02 -2.99 6.78
CA GLU A 59 -16.89 -3.72 5.87
C GLU A 59 -17.52 -4.96 6.52
N ALA A 60 -16.75 -5.73 7.31
CA ALA A 60 -17.26 -6.90 8.03
C ALA A 60 -18.14 -6.52 9.24
N ALA A 61 -17.85 -5.40 9.89
CA ALA A 61 -18.57 -4.89 11.05
C ALA A 61 -19.74 -3.97 10.67
N ASP A 62 -20.12 -3.88 9.39
CA ASP A 62 -21.11 -2.92 8.88
C ASP A 62 -22.42 -2.96 9.68
N HIS A 63 -22.97 -4.16 9.91
CA HIS A 63 -24.20 -4.33 10.69
C HIS A 63 -24.02 -3.98 12.18
N ALA A 64 -22.87 -4.30 12.77
CA ALA A 64 -22.59 -4.01 14.18
C ALA A 64 -22.42 -2.50 14.43
N VAL A 65 -21.71 -1.81 13.53
CA VAL A 65 -21.51 -0.36 13.57
C VAL A 65 -22.83 0.37 13.32
N PHE A 66 -23.62 -0.10 12.36
CA PHE A 66 -24.91 0.51 12.04
C PHE A 66 -25.94 0.35 13.17
N ALA A 67 -25.92 -0.78 13.88
CA ALA A 67 -26.72 -0.99 15.08
C ALA A 67 -26.22 -0.13 16.27
N ALA A 68 -24.91 -0.09 16.51
CA ALA A 68 -24.32 0.65 17.63
C ALA A 68 -24.41 2.18 17.48
N THR A 69 -24.42 2.70 16.25
CA THR A 69 -24.53 4.14 15.97
C THR A 69 -25.97 4.62 15.79
N GLY A 70 -26.96 3.78 16.09
CA GLY A 70 -28.37 4.16 15.98
C GLY A 70 -28.81 4.46 14.54
N GLN A 71 -28.25 3.75 13.56
CA GLN A 71 -28.52 3.90 12.12
C GLN A 71 -27.96 5.19 11.47
N TRP A 72 -27.12 5.97 12.17
CA TRP A 72 -26.56 7.21 11.61
C TRP A 72 -25.33 7.00 10.73
N VAL A 73 -24.50 6.00 11.04
CA VAL A 73 -23.23 5.76 10.33
C VAL A 73 -23.12 4.29 9.95
N SER A 74 -23.00 4.01 8.65
CA SER A 74 -22.73 2.65 8.18
C SER A 74 -21.24 2.33 8.17
N GLY A 75 -20.89 1.06 8.30
CA GLY A 75 -19.51 0.61 8.08
C GLY A 75 -19.02 0.93 6.66
N HIS A 76 -19.93 1.03 5.69
CA HIS A 76 -19.64 1.48 4.33
C HIS A 76 -19.07 2.89 4.24
N THR A 77 -19.58 3.88 4.98
CA THR A 77 -18.98 5.24 4.92
C THR A 77 -17.59 5.24 5.55
N LEU A 78 -17.43 4.52 6.67
CA LEU A 78 -16.14 4.36 7.37
C LEU A 78 -15.10 3.62 6.52
N LYS A 79 -15.50 2.57 5.77
CA LYS A 79 -14.57 1.86 4.87
C LYS A 79 -14.01 2.79 3.80
N HIS A 80 -14.82 3.69 3.25
CA HIS A 80 -14.38 4.67 2.26
C HIS A 80 -13.43 5.70 2.86
N LEU A 81 -13.68 6.16 4.09
CA LEU A 81 -12.76 7.04 4.82
C LEU A 81 -11.41 6.36 5.07
N CYS A 82 -11.40 5.10 5.47
CA CYS A 82 -10.16 4.33 5.64
C CYS A 82 -9.43 4.10 4.32
N ALA A 83 -10.16 3.78 3.24
CA ALA A 83 -9.59 3.64 1.91
C ALA A 83 -8.96 4.95 1.41
N ALA A 84 -9.60 6.10 1.68
CA ALA A 84 -9.03 7.42 1.39
C ALA A 84 -7.79 7.70 2.26
N GLY A 85 -7.79 7.30 3.53
CA GLY A 85 -6.66 7.41 4.45
C GLY A 85 -5.40 6.69 3.96
N ALA A 86 -5.55 5.61 3.19
CA ALA A 86 -4.42 4.89 2.57
C ALA A 86 -3.59 5.77 1.60
N ALA A 87 -4.12 6.90 1.13
CA ALA A 87 -3.37 7.87 0.32
C ALA A 87 -2.31 8.63 1.13
N LEU A 88 -2.48 8.80 2.44
CA LEU A 88 -1.55 9.54 3.29
C LEU A 88 -0.11 9.01 3.26
N PRO A 89 0.17 7.71 3.51
CA PRO A 89 1.54 7.18 3.43
C PRO A 89 2.16 7.31 2.02
N VAL A 90 1.33 7.31 0.98
CA VAL A 90 1.78 7.53 -0.40
C VAL A 90 2.19 8.98 -0.61
N LEU A 91 1.36 9.93 -0.16
CA LEU A 91 1.65 11.36 -0.26
C LEU A 91 2.90 11.75 0.54
N THR A 92 3.11 11.18 1.72
CA THR A 92 4.32 11.43 2.51
C THR A 92 5.57 10.92 1.79
N ALA A 93 5.48 9.74 1.17
CA ALA A 93 6.60 9.15 0.44
C ALA A 93 6.94 9.95 -0.83
N LEU A 94 5.92 10.40 -1.57
CA LEU A 94 6.08 11.27 -2.75
C LEU A 94 6.73 12.61 -2.38
N ARG A 95 6.28 13.24 -1.28
CA ARG A 95 6.90 14.48 -0.79
C ARG A 95 8.38 14.30 -0.49
N GLY A 96 8.73 13.23 0.23
CA GLY A 96 10.13 12.90 0.54
C GLY A 96 10.98 12.67 -0.71
N ALA A 97 10.43 11.97 -1.72
CA ALA A 97 11.12 11.70 -2.97
C ALA A 97 11.35 12.97 -3.81
N VAL A 98 10.40 13.92 -3.83
CA VAL A 98 10.56 15.20 -4.54
C VAL A 98 11.58 16.11 -3.86
N THR A 99 11.67 16.08 -2.53
CA THR A 99 12.60 16.92 -1.76
C THR A 99 14.00 16.33 -1.63
N ALA A 100 14.21 15.06 -2.01
CA ALA A 100 15.50 14.41 -1.93
C ALA A 100 16.49 15.08 -2.90
N PRO A 101 17.69 15.49 -2.44
CA PRO A 101 18.71 16.02 -3.33
C PRO A 101 19.05 14.97 -4.40
N VAL A 102 19.15 15.39 -5.67
CA VAL A 102 19.72 14.55 -6.72
C VAL A 102 21.14 14.18 -6.28
N GLN A 103 21.37 12.90 -5.98
CA GLN A 103 22.72 12.38 -5.77
C GLN A 103 23.41 12.38 -7.14
N ASN A 104 23.96 13.54 -7.53
CA ASN A 104 24.92 13.61 -8.60
C ASN A 104 26.15 12.86 -8.11
N GLY A 105 26.38 11.67 -8.66
CA GLY A 105 27.65 10.97 -8.54
C GLY A 105 28.73 11.78 -9.25
N ALA A 106 29.19 12.87 -8.65
CA ALA A 106 30.51 13.37 -8.96
C ALA A 106 31.50 12.32 -8.44
N PRO A 107 32.39 11.77 -9.27
CA PRO A 107 33.51 10.99 -8.75
C PRO A 107 34.23 11.86 -7.73
N ASP A 108 34.54 11.26 -6.60
CA ASP A 108 35.29 11.89 -5.52
C ASP A 108 36.61 12.43 -6.10
N GLU A 109 36.74 13.75 -6.25
CA GLU A 109 37.99 14.40 -6.67
C GLU A 109 39.16 14.03 -5.75
N SER A 110 38.90 13.49 -4.55
CA SER A 110 39.94 12.99 -3.65
C SER A 110 40.61 11.68 -4.14
N GLU A 111 39.92 10.84 -4.93
CA GLU A 111 40.52 9.65 -5.55
C GLU A 111 41.32 9.97 -6.82
N GLU A 112 40.91 10.99 -7.59
CA GLU A 112 41.59 11.39 -8.83
C GLU A 112 42.89 12.17 -8.54
N MET A 113 42.88 13.02 -7.51
CA MET A 113 44.08 13.73 -7.04
C MET A 113 45.14 12.78 -6.46
N GLY A 114 44.71 11.67 -5.85
CA GLY A 114 45.61 10.62 -5.35
C GLY A 114 46.27 9.78 -6.45
N ARG A 115 45.61 9.60 -7.60
CA ARG A 115 46.18 8.90 -8.76
C ARG A 115 47.09 9.77 -9.62
N ALA A 116 46.88 11.08 -9.65
CA ALA A 116 47.74 12.00 -10.40
C ALA A 116 49.10 12.26 -9.73
N CYS A 117 49.26 11.86 -8.46
CA CYS A 117 50.48 12.07 -7.68
C CYS A 117 51.36 10.81 -7.54
N VAL A 118 51.07 9.73 -8.28
CA VAL A 118 51.84 8.48 -8.31
C VAL A 118 52.52 8.27 -9.65
#